data_AF-A0A9E5RXY8-F1
#
_entry.id   AF-A0A9E5RXY8-F1
#
_cell.length_a   1.000
_cell.length_b   1.000
_cell.length_c   1.000
_cell.angle_alpha   90.00
_cell.angle_beta   90.00
_cell.angle_gamma   90.00
#
_symmetry.space_group_name_H-M   'P 1'
#
loop_
_entity.id
_entity.type
_entity.pdbx_description
1 polymer ?
#
loop_
_entity_poly.entity_id
_entity_poly.type
_entity_poly.pdbx_seq_one_letter_code
_entity_poly.pdbx_strand_id
1 'polypeptide(L)'
;MLPQKIQQIIRPYLDQPYRLALGILDCCDRMDAATVDEIAQKTSLNRETTRQVLKALQSGGMKFNISSAKSWQILDLDSQPIVPHKELLTEELMSDVYLNQANS
;
A
#
# COMPACT_ATOMS: atom_id res chain seq x y z
N MET A 1 -18.60 16.58 7.88
CA MET A 1 -17.28 16.39 8.53
C MET A 1 -17.41 15.37 9.66
N LEU A 2 -16.47 14.43 9.78
CA LEU A 2 -16.49 13.42 10.85
C LEU A 2 -16.24 14.07 12.23
N PRO A 3 -16.90 13.64 13.32
CA PRO A 3 -16.64 14.17 14.67
C PRO A 3 -15.18 14.05 15.10
N GLN A 4 -14.64 15.05 15.80
CA GLN A 4 -13.22 15.09 16.22
C GLN A 4 -12.78 13.87 17.03
N LYS A 5 -13.62 13.38 17.96
CA LYS A 5 -13.32 12.18 18.74
C LYS A 5 -13.09 10.95 17.85
N ILE A 6 -13.91 10.80 16.81
CA ILE A 6 -13.78 9.70 15.86
C ILE A 6 -12.52 9.89 15.01
N GLN A 7 -12.23 11.12 14.57
CA GLN A 7 -10.99 11.41 13.84
C GLN A 7 -9.74 11.07 14.67
N GLN A 8 -9.72 11.39 15.95
CA GLN A 8 -8.59 11.08 16.85
C GLN A 8 -8.39 9.58 17.05
N ILE A 9 -9.48 8.81 17.10
CA ILE A 9 -9.42 7.34 17.21
C ILE A 9 -8.91 6.73 15.91
N ILE A 10 -9.42 7.19 14.76
CA ILE A 10 -9.11 6.57 13.46
C ILE A 10 -7.72 6.97 12.95
N ARG A 11 -7.27 8.20 13.20
CA ARG A 11 -5.99 8.74 12.67
C ARG A 11 -4.80 7.81 12.84
N PRO A 12 -4.50 7.25 14.03
CA PRO A 12 -3.38 6.33 14.20
C PRO A 12 -3.44 5.10 13.27
N TYR A 13 -4.62 4.56 13.04
CA TYR A 13 -4.82 3.39 12.16
C TYR A 13 -4.63 3.72 10.68
N LEU A 14 -4.65 5.00 10.30
CA LEU A 14 -4.35 5.46 8.94
C LEU A 14 -2.88 5.91 8.82
N ASP A 15 -2.40 6.67 9.80
CA ASP A 15 -1.06 7.24 9.84
C ASP A 15 0.02 6.17 9.93
N GLN A 16 -0.17 5.14 10.77
CA GLN A 16 0.87 4.15 11.01
C GLN A 16 1.13 3.28 9.76
N PRO A 17 0.11 2.69 9.11
CA PRO A 17 0.32 1.97 7.85
C PRO A 17 0.90 2.86 6.75
N TYR A 18 0.49 4.13 6.69
CA TYR A 18 1.02 5.08 5.73
C TYR A 18 2.52 5.33 5.92
N ARG A 19 2.95 5.59 7.16
CA ARG A 19 4.39 5.77 7.49
C ARG A 19 5.19 4.50 7.21
N LEU A 20 4.63 3.32 7.50
CA LEU A 20 5.27 2.04 7.22
C LEU A 20 5.47 1.82 5.71
N ALA A 21 4.44 2.11 4.92
CA ALA A 21 4.51 2.04 3.47
C ALA A 21 5.61 2.96 2.92
N LEU A 22 5.67 4.21 3.38
CA LEU A 22 6.74 5.14 2.98
C LEU A 22 8.13 4.61 3.33
N GLY A 23 8.34 4.11 4.56
CA GLY A 23 9.64 3.55 4.94
C GLY A 23 10.08 2.34 4.13
N ILE A 24 9.12 1.50 3.67
CA ILE A 24 9.40 0.40 2.75
C ILE A 24 9.75 0.92 1.36
N LEU A 25 9.07 1.96 0.89
CA LEU A 25 9.33 2.56 -0.41
C LEU A 25 10.71 3.21 -0.48
N ASP A 26 11.16 3.85 0.59
CA ASP A 26 12.53 4.39 0.70
C ASP A 26 13.59 3.29 0.54
N CYS A 27 13.26 2.03 0.89
CA CYS A 27 14.16 0.89 0.72
C CYS A 27 14.14 0.29 -0.69
N CYS A 28 13.15 0.62 -1.51
CA CYS A 28 12.95 0.09 -2.87
C CYS A 28 13.28 1.14 -3.95
N ASP A 29 14.13 2.13 -3.63
CA ASP A 29 14.47 3.23 -4.52
C ASP A 29 14.92 2.73 -5.90
N ARG A 30 14.75 3.57 -6.92
CA ARG A 30 15.02 3.24 -8.33
C ARG A 30 16.46 2.78 -8.56
N MET A 31 17.40 3.17 -7.71
CA MET A 31 18.81 2.81 -7.86
C MET A 31 19.19 1.50 -7.17
N ASP A 32 18.49 1.10 -6.11
CA ASP A 32 18.85 -0.05 -5.28
C ASP A 32 17.66 -0.99 -5.10
N ALA A 33 17.67 -2.10 -5.84
CA ALA A 33 16.71 -3.18 -5.63
C ALA A 33 16.99 -3.90 -4.31
N ALA A 34 15.99 -4.06 -3.46
CA ALA A 34 16.14 -4.71 -2.15
C ALA A 34 15.23 -5.93 -2.01
N THR A 35 15.72 -7.00 -1.42
CA THR A 35 14.91 -8.17 -1.07
C THR A 35 13.99 -7.89 0.11
N VAL A 36 12.93 -8.69 0.26
CA VAL A 36 12.01 -8.58 1.41
C VAL A 36 12.75 -8.68 2.75
N ASP A 37 13.78 -9.52 2.82
CA ASP A 37 14.56 -9.71 4.05
C ASP A 37 15.42 -8.46 4.37
N GLU A 38 16.04 -7.85 3.36
CA GLU A 38 16.82 -6.60 3.54
C GLU A 38 15.92 -5.42 3.91
N ILE A 39 14.75 -5.31 3.29
CA ILE A 39 13.76 -4.28 3.61
C ILE A 39 13.29 -4.47 5.05
N ALA A 40 12.90 -5.69 5.43
CA ALA A 40 12.44 -6.01 6.78
C ALA A 40 13.50 -5.63 7.83
N GLN A 41 14.77 -5.92 7.56
CA GLN A 41 15.89 -5.54 8.42
C GLN A 41 16.04 -4.02 8.54
N LYS A 42 16.05 -3.29 7.41
CA LYS A 42 16.20 -1.83 7.39
C LYS A 42 15.03 -1.10 8.08
N THR A 43 13.80 -1.59 7.91
CA THR A 43 12.60 -0.99 8.51
C THR A 43 12.29 -1.52 9.90
N SER A 44 13.10 -2.43 10.45
CA SER A 44 12.83 -3.12 11.73
C SER A 44 11.43 -3.79 11.77
N LEU A 45 10.99 -4.33 10.64
CA LEU A 45 9.73 -5.05 10.52
C LEU A 45 9.99 -6.54 10.39
N ASN A 46 8.97 -7.36 10.66
CA ASN A 46 9.06 -8.76 10.30
C ASN A 46 8.88 -8.93 8.78
N ARG A 47 9.42 -10.04 8.27
CA ARG A 47 9.38 -10.40 6.84
C ARG A 47 7.96 -10.46 6.27
N GLU A 48 7.01 -11.00 7.03
CA GLU A 48 5.64 -11.21 6.57
C GLU A 48 4.88 -9.90 6.42
N THR A 49 4.98 -8.99 7.39
CA THR A 49 4.43 -7.63 7.32
C THR A 49 5.02 -6.89 6.13
N THR A 50 6.34 -6.97 5.94
CA THR A 50 7.01 -6.34 4.79
C THR A 50 6.46 -6.86 3.46
N ARG A 51 6.30 -8.19 3.34
CA ARG A 51 5.71 -8.84 2.16
C ARG A 51 4.26 -8.38 1.92
N GLN A 52 3.46 -8.27 2.98
CA GLN A 52 2.06 -7.84 2.86
C GLN A 52 1.96 -6.37 2.41
N VAL A 53 2.79 -5.49 2.96
CA VAL A 53 2.81 -4.07 2.56
C VAL A 53 3.27 -3.91 1.11
N LEU A 54 4.33 -4.61 0.68
CA LEU A 54 4.78 -4.59 -0.72
C LEU A 54 3.69 -5.06 -1.69
N LYS A 55 2.97 -6.13 -1.35
CA LYS A 55 1.82 -6.60 -2.13
C LYS A 55 0.67 -5.59 -2.16
N ALA A 56 0.35 -4.98 -1.02
CA ALA A 56 -0.71 -3.97 -0.93
C ALA A 56 -0.37 -2.73 -1.79
N LEU A 57 0.89 -2.30 -1.80
CA LEU A 57 1.38 -1.22 -2.66
C LEU A 57 1.27 -1.59 -4.14
N GLN A 58 1.67 -2.81 -4.50
CA GLN A 58 1.54 -3.31 -5.87
C GLN A 58 0.08 -3.37 -6.33
N SER A 59 -0.83 -3.89 -5.49
CA SER A 59 -2.27 -3.91 -5.80
C SER A 59 -2.87 -2.50 -5.84
N GLY A 60 -2.33 -1.57 -5.06
CA GLY A 60 -2.70 -0.15 -5.07
C GLY A 60 -2.23 0.62 -6.30
N GLY A 61 -1.56 -0.04 -7.25
CA GLY A 61 -1.16 0.55 -8.54
C GLY A 61 0.31 0.96 -8.63
N MET A 62 1.11 0.79 -7.57
CA MET A 62 2.56 0.99 -7.69
C MET A 62 3.20 -0.09 -8.55
N LYS A 63 4.06 0.34 -9.47
CA LYS A 63 4.81 -0.57 -10.33
C LYS A 63 6.16 -0.88 -9.70
N PHE A 64 6.43 -2.17 -9.53
CA PHE A 64 7.71 -2.67 -9.08
C PHE A 64 8.34 -3.56 -10.15
N ASN A 65 9.64 -3.43 -10.34
CA ASN A 65 10.45 -4.44 -11.01
C ASN A 65 10.84 -5.48 -9.96
N ILE A 66 10.46 -6.73 -10.18
CA ILE A 66 10.80 -7.84 -9.28
C ILE A 66 11.81 -8.72 -10.01
N SER A 67 13.05 -8.74 -9.51
CA SER A 67 14.12 -9.52 -10.12
C SER A 67 13.95 -11.03 -9.90
N SER A 68 14.73 -11.85 -10.61
CA SER A 68 14.83 -13.29 -10.37
C SER A 68 15.29 -13.64 -8.95
N ALA A 69 16.02 -12.73 -8.29
CA ALA A 69 16.43 -12.83 -6.89
C ALA A 69 15.33 -12.37 -5.90
N LYS A 70 14.12 -12.06 -6.38
CA LYS A 70 12.99 -11.52 -5.60
C LYS A 70 13.31 -10.17 -4.91
N SER A 71 14.25 -9.40 -5.47
CA SER A 71 14.47 -8.02 -5.06
C SER A 71 13.41 -7.12 -5.71
N TRP A 72 12.96 -6.13 -4.95
CA TRP A 72 11.93 -5.17 -5.29
C TRP A 72 12.58 -3.82 -5.59
N GLN A 73 12.19 -3.21 -6.69
CA GLN A 73 12.67 -1.91 -7.15
C GLN A 73 11.50 -1.13 -7.74
N ILE A 74 11.36 0.15 -7.40
CA ILE A 74 10.27 0.98 -7.93
C ILE A 74 10.52 1.26 -9.42
N LEU A 75 9.54 0.92 -10.25
CA LEU A 75 9.55 1.17 -11.69
C LEU A 75 8.94 2.56 -11.93
N ASP A 76 9.83 3.56 -11.90
CA ASP A 76 9.64 4.92 -12.42
C ASP A 76 8.35 5.65 -11.97
N LEU A 77 8.47 6.51 -10.94
CA LEU A 77 7.37 7.35 -10.44
C LEU A 77 6.91 8.39 -11.47
N ASP A 78 7.76 8.78 -12.44
CA ASP A 78 7.46 9.85 -13.41
C ASP A 78 6.56 9.38 -14.56
N SER A 79 6.46 8.06 -14.78
CA SER A 79 5.57 7.43 -15.77
C SER A 79 4.37 6.75 -15.13
N GLN A 80 4.19 6.88 -13.82
CA GLN A 80 3.00 6.39 -13.12
C GLN A 80 1.91 7.46 -13.21
N PRO A 81 0.75 7.18 -13.84
CA PRO A 81 -0.37 8.09 -13.75
C PRO A 81 -0.69 8.25 -12.27
N ILE A 82 -0.71 9.48 -11.76
CA ILE A 82 -1.34 9.79 -10.47
C ILE A 82 -2.77 9.27 -10.64
N VAL A 83 -3.05 8.10 -10.06
CA VAL A 83 -4.38 7.50 -10.15
C VAL A 83 -5.33 8.57 -9.61
N PRO A 84 -6.25 9.11 -10.44
CA PRO A 84 -7.26 10.02 -9.93
C PRO A 84 -8.08 9.14 -8.97
N HIS A 85 -7.85 9.31 -7.68
CA HIS A 85 -8.30 8.42 -6.62
C HIS A 85 -9.82 8.57 -6.35
N LYS A 86 -10.63 8.72 -7.41
CA LYS A 86 -12.06 8.95 -7.34
C LYS A 86 -12.91 7.78 -7.83
N GLU A 87 -12.36 6.84 -8.61
CA GLU A 87 -13.18 5.80 -9.27
C GLU A 87 -13.01 4.39 -8.70
N LEU A 88 -11.84 4.03 -8.16
CA LEU A 88 -11.59 2.66 -7.65
C LEU A 88 -12.25 2.36 -6.28
N LEU A 89 -12.48 3.38 -5.45
CA LEU A 89 -13.17 3.18 -4.16
C LEU A 89 -14.69 3.01 -4.34
N THR A 90 -15.27 3.46 -5.46
CA THR A 90 -16.72 3.40 -5.67
C THR A 90 -17.22 2.06 -6.17
N GLU A 91 -16.44 1.30 -6.96
CA GLU A 91 -16.93 0.04 -7.51
C GLU A 91 -16.93 -1.12 -6.48
N GLU A 92 -15.88 -1.26 -5.67
CA GLU A 92 -15.85 -2.30 -4.63
C GLU A 92 -16.87 -2.02 -3.50
N LEU A 93 -17.03 -0.75 -3.08
CA LEU A 93 -18.01 -0.39 -2.06
C LEU A 93 -19.47 -0.48 -2.55
N MET A 94 -19.73 -0.26 -3.84
CA MET A 94 -21.10 -0.41 -4.38
C MET A 94 -21.50 -1.88 -4.54
N SER A 95 -20.56 -2.77 -4.91
CA SER A 95 -20.82 -4.22 -5.02
C SER A 95 -21.35 -4.82 -3.72
N ASP A 96 -20.76 -4.46 -2.57
CA ASP A 96 -21.15 -5.01 -1.26
C ASP A 96 -22.49 -4.47 -0.73
N VAL A 97 -22.90 -3.27 -1.16
CA VAL A 97 -24.21 -2.71 -0.79
C VAL A 97 -25.33 -3.36 -1.59
N TYR A 98 -25.11 -3.66 -2.89
CA TYR A 98 -26.12 -4.31 -3.72
C TYR A 98 -26.34 -5.79 -3.36
N LEU A 99 -25.29 -6.52 -2.98
CA LEU A 99 -25.42 -7.93 -2.56
C LEU A 99 -26.16 -8.11 -1.23
N ASN A 100 -26.09 -7.14 -0.32
CA ASN A 100 -26.78 -7.19 0.96
C ASN A 100 -28.24 -6.73 0.90
N GLN A 101 -28.65 -6.00 -0.15
CA GLN A 101 -30.06 -5.65 -0.38
C GLN A 101 -30.84 -6.70 -1.17
N ALA A 102 -30.16 -7.59 -1.91
CA ALA A 102 -30.80 -8.69 -2.63
C ALA A 102 -31.15 -9.90 -1.74
N ASN A 103 -30.69 -9.91 -0.48
CA ASN A 103 -30.86 -11.01 0.48
C ASN A 103 -31.68 -10.61 1.74
N SER A 104 -32.42 -9.50 1.71
CA SER A 104 -33.37 -9.09 2.76
C SER A 104 -34.79 -9.01 2.24
#